data_AF-A0A4U6XAM2-F1
#
_entry.id   AF-A0A4U6XAM2-F1
#
_cell.length_a   1.000
_cell.length_b   1.000
_cell.length_c   1.000
_cell.angle_alpha   90.00
_cell.angle_beta   90.00
_cell.angle_gamma   90.00
#
_symmetry.space_group_name_H-M   'P 1'
#
loop_
_entity.id
_entity.type
_entity.pdbx_description
1 polymer ?
#
loop_
_entity_poly.entity_id
_entity_poly.type
_entity_poly.pdbx_seq_one_letter_code
_entity_poly.pdbx_strand_id
1 'polypeptide(L)'
;MYIGEPPRWTLFDSTSPYYIPEDTFDDLDKTKTMATKLKSLHNSSNVLINGKFADWKRPDGTVAKLPAYYSTVSNRQTYIIRSFHQMHCLISITEEYGHRVHNVSSQWAPQHVAHCLNAIREAIMCLADATPMTYVNGFAVGHVTDDQQFMCRDWSALRRWANDPVRGIRYKNLAPEGAGHDRYTEIIPFPELSELEKVGLA
;
A
#
# COMPACT_ATOMS: atom_id res chain seq x y z
N MET A 1 -1.07 -13.12 -14.63
CA MET A 1 -2.18 -12.16 -14.84
C MET A 1 -1.56 -10.79 -15.04
N TYR A 2 -1.90 -10.10 -16.11
CA TYR A 2 -1.30 -8.83 -16.52
C TYR A 2 -2.15 -7.66 -16.02
N ILE A 3 -2.19 -7.45 -14.71
CA ILE A 3 -3.04 -6.41 -14.10
C ILE A 3 -2.34 -5.06 -14.23
N GLY A 4 -3.05 -4.06 -14.78
CA GLY A 4 -2.52 -2.72 -14.99
C GLY A 4 -1.47 -2.64 -16.11
N GLU A 5 -1.49 -3.62 -17.03
CA GLU A 5 -0.64 -3.64 -18.23
C GLU A 5 -1.40 -3.09 -19.46
N PRO A 6 -0.70 -2.58 -20.48
CA PRO A 6 0.75 -2.30 -20.50
C PRO A 6 1.12 -1.13 -19.57
N PRO A 7 2.41 -0.94 -19.22
CA PRO A 7 2.81 0.21 -18.44
C PRO A 7 2.62 1.49 -19.27
N ARG A 8 2.35 2.61 -18.59
CA ARG A 8 2.10 3.91 -19.18
C ARG A 8 2.94 4.99 -18.52
N TRP A 9 3.30 6.01 -19.28
CA TRP A 9 3.89 7.22 -18.72
C TRP A 9 2.96 7.80 -17.66
N THR A 10 3.51 7.93 -16.45
CA THR A 10 2.79 8.37 -15.27
C THR A 10 3.62 9.45 -14.60
N LEU A 11 2.97 10.56 -14.31
CA LEU A 11 3.51 11.65 -13.51
C LEU A 11 3.07 11.47 -12.06
N PHE A 12 3.99 11.60 -11.12
CA PHE A 12 3.70 11.63 -9.68
C PHE A 12 4.06 13.01 -9.14
N ASP A 13 3.16 13.97 -9.34
CA ASP A 13 3.29 15.34 -8.84
C ASP A 13 2.35 15.59 -7.65
N SER A 14 2.28 16.85 -7.22
CA SER A 14 1.38 17.29 -6.15
C SER A 14 -0.11 17.17 -6.49
N THR A 15 -0.47 16.96 -7.77
CA THR A 15 -1.85 16.70 -8.19
C THR A 15 -2.27 15.25 -7.98
N SER A 16 -1.30 14.35 -7.77
CA SER A 16 -1.57 12.97 -7.42
C SER A 16 -2.46 12.92 -6.17
N PRO A 17 -3.58 12.17 -6.21
CA PRO A 17 -4.46 12.09 -5.05
C PRO A 17 -3.80 11.38 -3.86
N TYR A 18 -2.70 10.65 -4.09
CA TYR A 18 -1.93 9.94 -3.08
C TYR A 18 -0.70 10.72 -2.62
N TYR A 19 -0.50 11.94 -3.14
CA TYR A 19 0.59 12.82 -2.73
C TYR A 19 0.57 13.07 -1.22
N ILE A 20 1.76 13.01 -0.62
CA ILE A 20 2.02 13.37 0.77
C ILE A 20 2.61 14.79 0.74
N PRO A 21 1.87 15.82 1.18
CA PRO A 21 2.37 17.19 1.22
C PRO A 21 3.65 17.33 2.04
N GLU A 22 4.55 18.23 1.63
CA GLU A 22 5.83 18.45 2.33
C GLU A 22 5.63 18.91 3.79
N ASP A 23 4.53 19.61 4.06
CA ASP A 23 4.15 20.11 5.38
C ASP A 23 3.37 19.08 6.23
N THR A 24 3.31 17.81 5.81
CA THR A 24 2.56 16.74 6.51
C THR A 24 2.99 16.58 7.96
N PHE A 25 4.28 16.81 8.26
CA PHE A 25 4.88 16.60 9.59
C PHE A 25 5.03 17.89 10.40
N ASP A 26 4.55 19.03 9.90
CA ASP A 26 4.59 20.29 10.64
C ASP A 26 3.57 20.30 11.79
N ASP A 27 2.53 19.47 11.68
CA ASP A 27 1.42 19.38 12.60
C ASP A 27 0.94 17.92 12.73
N LEU A 28 0.62 17.53 13.97
CA LEU A 28 0.22 16.15 14.27
C LEU A 28 -1.13 15.79 13.63
N ASP A 29 -2.06 16.73 13.56
CA ASP A 29 -3.37 16.48 12.94
C ASP A 29 -3.24 16.35 11.41
N LYS A 30 -2.32 17.10 10.78
CA LYS A 30 -1.94 16.87 9.38
C LYS A 30 -1.36 15.47 9.18
N THR A 31 -0.45 15.05 10.04
CA THR A 31 0.13 13.69 10.02
C THR A 31 -0.98 12.63 10.10
N LYS A 32 -1.87 12.74 11.10
CA LYS A 32 -2.98 11.79 11.31
C LYS A 32 -3.96 11.77 10.14
N THR A 33 -4.27 12.93 9.59
CA THR A 33 -5.14 13.08 8.42
C THR A 33 -4.52 12.38 7.21
N MET A 34 -3.24 12.59 6.96
CA MET A 34 -2.54 11.96 5.84
C MET A 34 -2.44 10.44 6.02
N ALA A 35 -2.07 9.98 7.22
CA ALA A 35 -2.04 8.55 7.54
C ALA A 35 -3.41 7.89 7.32
N THR A 36 -4.49 8.54 7.78
CA THR A 36 -5.87 8.05 7.59
C THR A 36 -6.25 8.01 6.12
N LYS A 37 -5.94 9.07 5.36
CA LYS A 37 -6.18 9.13 3.92
C LYS A 37 -5.48 7.98 3.19
N LEU A 38 -4.21 7.72 3.49
CA LEU A 38 -3.46 6.61 2.89
C LEU A 38 -3.96 5.25 3.36
N LYS A 39 -4.40 5.09 4.62
CA LYS A 39 -4.98 3.82 5.12
C LYS A 39 -6.17 3.35 4.27
N SER A 40 -6.91 4.25 3.62
CA SER A 40 -7.96 3.87 2.66
C SER A 40 -7.44 3.05 1.46
N LEU A 41 -6.16 3.22 1.07
CA LEU A 41 -5.48 2.46 0.03
C LEU A 41 -5.33 0.99 0.43
N HIS A 42 -5.22 0.72 1.72
CA HIS A 42 -4.99 -0.61 2.27
C HIS A 42 -6.27 -1.46 2.34
N ASN A 43 -7.46 -0.86 2.25
CA ASN A 43 -8.72 -1.59 2.41
C ASN A 43 -8.94 -2.70 1.37
N SER A 44 -8.27 -2.66 0.22
CA SER A 44 -8.30 -3.67 -0.84
C SER A 44 -7.12 -4.64 -0.80
N SER A 45 -6.42 -4.75 0.33
CA SER A 45 -5.13 -5.46 0.42
C SER A 45 -5.21 -6.96 0.23
N ASN A 46 -6.38 -7.55 0.47
CA ASN A 46 -6.58 -8.98 0.46
C ASN A 46 -7.56 -9.39 -0.63
N VAL A 47 -7.33 -10.57 -1.21
CA VAL A 47 -8.21 -11.19 -2.19
C VAL A 47 -8.48 -12.65 -1.84
N LEU A 48 -9.67 -13.12 -2.18
CA LEU A 48 -10.09 -14.51 -2.07
C LEU A 48 -9.27 -15.39 -3.02
N ILE A 49 -8.85 -16.55 -2.51
CA ILE A 49 -8.14 -17.55 -3.32
C ILE A 49 -9.08 -18.26 -4.29
N ASN A 50 -10.35 -18.47 -3.90
CA ASN A 50 -11.35 -19.19 -4.71
C ASN A 50 -10.83 -20.53 -5.27
N GLY A 51 -10.10 -21.28 -4.44
CA GLY A 51 -9.47 -22.56 -4.83
C GLY A 51 -8.27 -22.46 -5.78
N LYS A 52 -7.86 -21.24 -6.18
CA LYS A 52 -6.74 -21.01 -7.11
C LYS A 52 -5.46 -20.60 -6.36
N PHE A 53 -4.74 -21.60 -5.89
CA PHE A 53 -3.48 -21.39 -5.17
C PHE A 53 -2.34 -20.98 -6.11
N ALA A 54 -1.60 -19.95 -5.72
CA ALA A 54 -0.38 -19.53 -6.41
C ALA A 54 0.75 -20.54 -6.19
N ASP A 55 1.76 -20.52 -7.05
CA ASP A 55 2.97 -21.32 -6.87
C ASP A 55 4.00 -20.55 -6.04
N TRP A 56 4.70 -21.27 -5.17
CA TRP A 56 5.81 -20.80 -4.35
C TRP A 56 7.06 -21.60 -4.70
N LYS A 57 8.08 -20.92 -5.21
CA LYS A 57 9.42 -21.48 -5.41
C LYS A 57 10.20 -21.44 -4.10
N ARG A 58 10.56 -22.62 -3.60
CA ARG A 58 11.35 -22.78 -2.37
C ARG A 58 12.83 -22.48 -2.62
N PRO A 59 13.62 -22.19 -1.56
CA PRO A 59 15.06 -21.96 -1.69
C PRO A 59 15.84 -23.13 -2.30
N ASP A 60 15.36 -24.36 -2.13
CA ASP A 60 15.93 -25.57 -2.73
C ASP A 60 15.60 -25.75 -4.23
N GLY A 61 14.85 -24.81 -4.82
CA GLY A 61 14.45 -24.82 -6.22
C GLY A 61 13.14 -25.56 -6.51
N THR A 62 12.57 -26.28 -5.55
CA THR A 62 11.29 -26.98 -5.73
C THR A 62 10.11 -26.00 -5.75
N VAL A 63 8.99 -26.43 -6.35
CA VAL A 63 7.75 -25.65 -6.42
C VAL A 63 6.69 -26.31 -5.55
N ALA A 64 6.08 -25.53 -4.67
CA ALA A 64 4.91 -25.92 -3.88
C ALA A 64 3.77 -24.93 -4.09
N LYS A 65 2.58 -25.23 -3.55
CA LYS A 65 1.51 -24.23 -3.48
C LYS A 65 1.80 -23.23 -2.37
N LEU A 66 1.56 -21.96 -2.66
CA LEU A 66 1.68 -20.87 -1.71
C LEU A 66 0.58 -21.02 -0.65
N PRO A 67 0.92 -21.12 0.65
CA PRO A 67 -0.07 -21.27 1.71
C PRO A 67 -1.04 -20.10 1.78
N ALA A 68 -2.30 -20.39 2.05
CA ALA A 68 -3.35 -19.39 2.25
C ALA A 68 -3.22 -18.70 3.62
N TYR A 69 -3.56 -17.41 3.66
CA TYR A 69 -4.04 -16.79 4.90
C TYR A 69 -5.51 -17.11 5.10
N TYR A 70 -5.98 -16.99 6.33
CA TYR A 70 -7.39 -17.17 6.68
C TYR A 70 -7.90 -15.89 7.30
N SER A 71 -9.04 -15.41 6.80
CA SER A 71 -9.73 -14.34 7.48
C SER A 71 -10.22 -14.81 8.85
N THR A 72 -10.01 -13.99 9.88
CA THR A 72 -10.45 -14.26 11.25
C THR A 72 -11.97 -14.18 11.42
N VAL A 73 -12.70 -13.60 10.46
CA VAL A 73 -14.15 -13.40 10.55
C VAL A 73 -14.92 -14.47 9.79
N SER A 74 -14.66 -14.62 8.49
CA SER A 74 -15.38 -15.58 7.63
C SER A 74 -14.67 -16.92 7.43
N ASN A 75 -13.46 -17.10 7.99
CA ASN A 75 -12.59 -18.26 7.77
C ASN A 75 -12.32 -18.57 6.28
N ARG A 76 -12.47 -17.56 5.41
CA ARG A 76 -12.19 -17.68 3.97
C ARG A 76 -10.69 -17.59 3.72
N GLN A 77 -10.24 -18.36 2.73
CA GLN A 77 -8.86 -18.39 2.28
C GLN A 77 -8.52 -17.16 1.43
N THR A 78 -7.44 -16.46 1.80
CA THR A 78 -7.04 -15.20 1.17
C THR A 78 -5.54 -15.15 0.85
N TYR A 79 -5.20 -14.26 -0.08
CA TYR A 79 -3.84 -13.76 -0.26
C TYR A 79 -3.81 -12.25 -0.07
N ILE A 80 -2.70 -11.76 0.47
CA ILE A 80 -2.37 -10.33 0.48
C ILE A 80 -1.64 -10.00 -0.82
N ILE A 81 -2.05 -8.93 -1.51
CA ILE A 81 -1.36 -8.47 -2.71
C ILE A 81 -0.14 -7.64 -2.31
N ARG A 82 1.01 -7.99 -2.87
CA ARG A 82 2.32 -7.42 -2.51
C ARG A 82 2.38 -5.89 -2.56
N SER A 83 1.80 -5.25 -3.57
CA SER A 83 1.82 -3.78 -3.68
C SER A 83 0.99 -3.09 -2.60
N PHE A 84 -0.14 -3.67 -2.16
CA PHE A 84 -0.89 -3.15 -1.02
C PHE A 84 -0.13 -3.33 0.30
N HIS A 85 0.65 -4.40 0.44
CA HIS A 85 1.56 -4.55 1.58
C HIS A 85 2.68 -3.50 1.54
N GLN A 86 3.28 -3.22 0.38
CA GLN A 86 4.29 -2.17 0.24
C GLN A 86 3.70 -0.79 0.60
N MET A 87 2.46 -0.52 0.19
CA MET A 87 1.74 0.69 0.58
C MET A 87 1.48 0.74 2.08
N HIS A 88 1.07 -0.37 2.71
CA HIS A 88 0.96 -0.45 4.16
C HIS A 88 2.28 -0.10 4.86
N CYS A 89 3.41 -0.62 4.38
CA CYS A 89 4.73 -0.29 4.94
C CYS A 89 5.04 1.20 4.86
N LEU A 90 4.75 1.85 3.72
CA LEU A 90 4.92 3.29 3.56
C LEU A 90 4.07 4.05 4.60
N ILE A 91 2.80 3.67 4.75
CA ILE A 91 1.86 4.28 5.69
C ILE A 91 2.35 4.16 7.14
N SER A 92 2.79 2.96 7.54
CA SER A 92 3.28 2.71 8.89
C SER A 92 4.53 3.53 9.19
N ILE A 93 5.42 3.72 8.21
CA ILE A 93 6.60 4.58 8.35
C ILE A 93 6.21 6.06 8.45
N THR A 94 5.29 6.54 7.60
CA THR A 94 4.76 7.92 7.66
C THR A 94 4.15 8.20 9.03
N GLU A 95 3.32 7.30 9.54
CA GLU A 95 2.67 7.44 10.84
C GLU A 95 3.68 7.36 11.99
N GLU A 96 4.64 6.43 11.97
CA GLU A 96 5.71 6.36 12.98
C GLU A 96 6.51 7.66 13.01
N TYR A 97 6.98 8.13 11.85
CA TYR A 97 7.84 9.31 11.76
C TYR A 97 7.10 10.55 12.29
N GLY A 98 5.88 10.80 11.85
CA GLY A 98 5.11 11.96 12.31
C GLY A 98 4.80 11.91 13.81
N HIS A 99 4.42 10.76 14.35
CA HIS A 99 4.28 10.62 15.81
C HIS A 99 5.57 10.92 16.56
N ARG A 100 6.72 10.45 16.06
CA ARG A 100 8.03 10.72 16.67
C ARG A 100 8.41 12.19 16.65
N VAL A 101 8.19 12.89 15.53
CA VAL A 101 8.44 14.33 15.40
C VAL A 101 7.68 15.13 16.46
N HIS A 102 6.46 14.69 16.80
CA HIS A 102 5.60 15.35 17.79
C HIS A 102 5.67 14.74 19.21
N ASN A 103 6.66 13.87 19.50
CA ASN A 103 6.81 13.21 20.81
C ASN A 103 5.57 12.41 21.26
N VAL A 104 4.83 11.83 20.32
CA VAL A 104 3.67 10.98 20.58
C VAL A 104 4.06 9.52 20.40
N SER A 105 3.51 8.64 21.24
CA SER A 105 3.69 7.21 21.10
C SER A 105 2.99 6.71 19.83
N SER A 106 3.72 5.95 19.01
CA SER A 106 3.17 5.26 17.86
C SER A 106 2.82 3.81 18.20
N GLN A 107 1.85 3.28 17.48
CA GLN A 107 1.46 1.87 17.53
C GLN A 107 2.51 0.93 16.91
N TRP A 108 3.38 1.47 16.05
CA TRP A 108 4.34 0.70 15.30
C TRP A 108 5.58 0.41 16.13
N ALA A 109 5.68 -0.81 16.66
CA ALA A 109 6.86 -1.23 17.38
C ALA A 109 8.11 -1.19 16.46
N PRO A 110 9.32 -0.90 16.98
CA PRO A 110 10.53 -0.71 16.16
C PRO A 110 10.84 -1.88 15.21
N GLN A 111 10.59 -3.12 15.63
CA GLN A 111 10.76 -4.31 14.80
C GLN A 111 9.81 -4.34 13.60
N HIS A 112 8.61 -3.77 13.73
CA HIS A 112 7.64 -3.67 12.64
C HIS A 112 8.11 -2.64 11.60
N VAL A 113 8.66 -1.51 12.05
CA VAL A 113 9.27 -0.50 11.16
C VAL A 113 10.46 -1.09 10.40
N ALA A 114 11.32 -1.86 11.06
CA ALA A 114 12.44 -2.56 10.42
C ALA A 114 11.97 -3.59 9.38
N HIS A 115 10.87 -4.31 9.64
CA HIS A 115 10.24 -5.19 8.67
C HIS A 115 9.71 -4.41 7.46
N CYS A 116 9.05 -3.27 7.68
CA CYS A 116 8.53 -2.42 6.62
C CYS A 116 9.64 -1.88 5.71
N LEU A 117 10.75 -1.41 6.30
CA LEU A 117 11.92 -0.96 5.54
C LEU A 117 12.52 -2.09 4.70
N ASN A 118 12.58 -3.32 5.22
CA ASN A 118 13.04 -4.48 4.44
C ASN A 118 12.10 -4.82 3.28
N ALA A 119 10.78 -4.80 3.50
CA ALA A 119 9.80 -5.08 2.44
C ALA A 119 9.89 -4.04 1.29
N ILE A 120 10.08 -2.76 1.61
CA ILE A 120 10.29 -1.70 0.60
C ILE A 120 11.63 -1.88 -0.11
N ARG A 121 12.72 -2.17 0.62
CA ARG A 121 14.03 -2.46 0.03
C ARG A 121 13.97 -3.63 -0.95
N GLU A 122 13.33 -4.73 -0.55
CA GLU A 122 13.12 -5.90 -1.40
C GLU A 122 12.32 -5.57 -2.65
N ALA A 123 11.29 -4.72 -2.54
CA ALA A 123 10.52 -4.24 -3.68
C ALA A 123 11.39 -3.49 -4.70
N ILE A 124 12.17 -2.52 -4.21
CA ILE A 124 13.06 -1.69 -5.04
C ILE A 124 14.09 -2.56 -5.75
N MET A 125 14.76 -3.45 -5.02
CA MET A 125 15.77 -4.35 -5.60
C MET A 125 15.17 -5.38 -6.55
N CYS A 126 13.94 -5.83 -6.31
CA CYS A 126 13.25 -6.77 -7.20
C CYS A 126 12.78 -6.10 -8.50
N LEU A 127 12.36 -4.84 -8.45
CA LEU A 127 11.98 -4.08 -9.64
C LEU A 127 13.20 -3.63 -10.44
N ALA A 128 14.30 -3.29 -9.75
CA ALA A 128 15.56 -2.86 -10.35
C ALA A 128 15.38 -1.80 -11.45
N ASP A 129 14.57 -0.77 -11.16
CA ASP A 129 14.28 0.30 -12.12
C ASP A 129 15.54 1.10 -12.43
N ALA A 130 15.96 1.07 -13.69
CA ALA A 130 17.16 1.72 -14.20
C ALA A 130 16.87 3.06 -14.90
N THR A 131 15.65 3.60 -14.74
CA THR A 131 15.27 4.90 -15.33
C THR A 131 16.15 6.03 -14.77
N PRO A 132 16.86 6.80 -15.61
CA PRO A 132 17.66 7.94 -15.14
C PRO A 132 16.81 9.00 -14.45
N MET A 133 17.36 9.67 -13.43
CA MET A 133 16.69 10.70 -12.64
C MET A 133 17.45 12.02 -12.76
N THR A 134 16.75 13.15 -12.92
CA THR A 134 17.38 14.48 -13.02
C THR A 134 16.48 15.60 -12.47
N TYR A 135 16.98 16.84 -12.47
CA TYR A 135 16.17 18.05 -12.26
C TYR A 135 15.61 18.55 -13.61
N VAL A 136 14.33 18.28 -13.88
CA VAL A 136 13.68 18.66 -15.16
C VAL A 136 13.59 20.19 -15.31
N ASN A 137 13.43 20.92 -14.20
CA ASN A 137 13.24 22.37 -14.18
C ASN A 137 14.53 23.18 -13.96
N GLY A 138 15.70 22.55 -14.06
CA GLY A 138 17.00 23.17 -13.84
C GLY A 138 17.68 22.71 -12.54
N PHE A 139 19.02 22.75 -12.52
CA PHE A 139 19.80 22.20 -11.41
C PHE A 139 19.38 22.80 -10.06
N ALA A 140 19.06 21.92 -9.11
CA ALA A 140 18.60 22.27 -7.76
C ALA A 140 17.28 23.07 -7.69
N VAL A 141 16.47 23.06 -8.75
CA VAL A 141 15.10 23.57 -8.73
C VAL A 141 14.16 22.39 -8.42
N GLY A 142 13.57 22.40 -7.22
CA GLY A 142 12.78 21.28 -6.69
C GLY A 142 13.64 20.09 -6.23
N HIS A 143 13.02 18.93 -6.14
CA HIS A 143 13.70 17.66 -5.88
C HIS A 143 14.07 16.96 -7.19
N VAL A 144 15.07 16.08 -7.10
CA VAL A 144 15.40 15.17 -8.22
C VAL A 144 14.12 14.39 -8.54
N THR A 145 13.77 14.29 -9.82
CA THR A 145 12.54 13.67 -10.38
C THR A 145 11.26 14.45 -10.32
N ASP A 146 11.23 15.64 -9.72
CA ASP A 146 10.05 16.50 -9.84
C ASP A 146 9.74 16.75 -11.33
N ASP A 147 8.45 16.66 -11.66
CA ASP A 147 7.90 16.74 -13.02
C ASP A 147 8.39 15.66 -14.02
N GLN A 148 9.13 14.65 -13.55
CA GLN A 148 9.58 13.53 -14.38
C GLN A 148 8.56 12.39 -14.41
N GLN A 149 8.27 11.88 -15.60
CA GLN A 149 7.37 10.74 -15.78
C GLN A 149 8.14 9.40 -15.81
N PHE A 150 7.44 8.34 -15.39
CA PHE A 150 7.96 6.96 -15.38
C PHE A 150 6.98 6.01 -16.06
N MET A 151 7.49 4.89 -16.58
CA MET A 151 6.66 3.83 -17.16
C MET A 151 6.11 2.94 -16.04
N CYS A 152 4.84 3.11 -15.70
CA CYS A 152 4.22 2.44 -14.56
C CYS A 152 3.01 1.62 -14.96
N ARG A 153 2.79 0.48 -14.28
CA ARG A 153 1.51 -0.24 -14.34
C ARG A 153 0.40 0.60 -13.73
N ASP A 154 -0.83 0.42 -14.22
CA ASP A 154 -1.99 1.15 -13.70
C ASP A 154 -2.39 0.67 -12.29
N TRP A 155 -2.04 1.47 -11.28
CA TRP A 155 -2.42 1.29 -9.89
C TRP A 155 -3.95 1.22 -9.72
N SER A 156 -4.69 2.08 -10.41
CA SER A 156 -6.15 2.11 -10.31
C SER A 156 -6.77 0.83 -10.86
N ALA A 157 -6.23 0.25 -11.93
CA ALA A 157 -6.66 -1.06 -12.42
C ALA A 157 -6.44 -2.18 -11.39
N LEU A 158 -5.30 -2.18 -10.69
CA LEU A 158 -5.05 -3.15 -9.63
C LEU A 158 -6.04 -3.03 -8.47
N ARG A 159 -6.35 -1.79 -8.07
CA ARG A 159 -7.35 -1.52 -7.03
C ARG A 159 -8.74 -1.98 -7.42
N ARG A 160 -9.21 -1.64 -8.63
CA ARG A 160 -10.50 -2.13 -9.15
C ARG A 160 -10.55 -3.64 -9.17
N TRP A 161 -9.48 -4.29 -9.64
CA TRP A 161 -9.39 -5.74 -9.69
C TRP A 161 -9.49 -6.39 -8.30
N ALA A 162 -8.81 -5.83 -7.30
CA ALA A 162 -8.85 -6.33 -5.93
C ALA A 162 -10.19 -6.03 -5.22
N ASN A 163 -10.89 -4.97 -5.62
CA ASN A 163 -12.21 -4.60 -5.10
C ASN A 163 -13.39 -5.25 -5.84
N ASP A 164 -13.14 -6.06 -6.88
CA ASP A 164 -14.20 -6.82 -7.56
C ASP A 164 -14.85 -7.80 -6.58
N PRO A 165 -16.18 -7.80 -6.35
CA PRO A 165 -16.85 -8.63 -5.36
C PRO A 165 -16.53 -10.14 -5.44
N VAL A 166 -16.17 -10.65 -6.63
CA VAL A 166 -15.80 -12.07 -6.77
C VAL A 166 -14.44 -12.39 -6.13
N ARG A 167 -13.60 -11.38 -5.90
CA ARG A 167 -12.23 -11.50 -5.34
C ARG A 167 -12.07 -10.74 -4.04
N GLY A 168 -12.75 -9.62 -3.87
CA GLY A 168 -12.45 -8.67 -2.82
C GLY A 168 -12.83 -9.18 -1.44
N ILE A 169 -11.93 -8.96 -0.50
CA ILE A 169 -12.22 -8.98 0.93
C ILE A 169 -11.69 -7.69 1.52
N ARG A 170 -12.61 -6.85 2.00
CA ARG A 170 -12.25 -5.55 2.57
C ARG A 170 -12.12 -5.66 4.07
N TYR A 171 -11.03 -5.13 4.59
CA TYR A 171 -10.81 -5.00 6.02
C TYR A 171 -10.98 -3.55 6.47
N LYS A 172 -11.46 -3.37 7.69
CA LYS A 172 -11.39 -2.11 8.43
C LYS A 172 -10.51 -2.32 9.67
N ASN A 173 -9.65 -1.36 9.95
CA ASN A 173 -8.92 -1.33 11.21
C ASN A 173 -9.84 -0.76 12.30
N LEU A 174 -10.00 -1.49 13.39
CA LEU A 174 -10.79 -1.14 14.58
C LEU A 174 -9.90 -0.79 15.77
N ALA A 175 -8.59 -0.73 15.60
CA ALA A 175 -7.69 -0.32 16.64
C ALA A 175 -8.03 1.13 17.07
N PRO A 176 -8.31 1.39 18.36
CA PRO A 176 -8.46 2.75 18.84
C PRO A 176 -7.13 3.50 18.70
N GLU A 177 -7.19 4.83 18.69
CA GLU A 177 -5.99 5.66 18.69
C GLU A 177 -5.09 5.31 19.88
N GLY A 178 -3.79 5.16 19.63
CA GLY A 178 -2.81 4.75 20.65
C GLY A 178 -2.80 3.26 20.99
N ALA A 179 -3.60 2.42 20.32
CA ALA A 179 -3.47 0.98 20.45
C ALA A 179 -2.06 0.53 20.03
N GLY A 180 -1.44 -0.43 20.74
CA GLY A 180 -0.11 -0.93 20.37
C GLY A 180 -0.08 -1.91 19.20
N HIS A 181 -1.23 -2.15 18.55
CA HIS A 181 -1.36 -3.06 17.40
C HIS A 181 -2.65 -2.79 16.62
N ASP A 182 -2.59 -3.03 15.31
CA ASP A 182 -3.77 -3.04 14.46
C ASP A 182 -4.77 -4.13 14.86
N ARG A 183 -6.06 -3.85 14.65
CA ARG A 183 -7.14 -4.82 14.83
C ARG A 183 -8.05 -4.82 13.62
N TYR A 184 -7.80 -5.72 12.67
CA TYR A 184 -8.59 -5.81 11.45
C TYR A 184 -9.84 -6.68 11.61
N THR A 185 -10.92 -6.27 10.96
CA THR A 185 -12.12 -7.10 10.75
C THR A 185 -12.65 -6.90 9.34
N GLU A 186 -13.34 -7.91 8.80
CA GLU A 186 -13.98 -7.81 7.49
C GLU A 186 -15.15 -6.81 7.50
N ILE A 187 -15.35 -6.13 6.37
CA ILE A 187 -16.56 -5.38 6.07
C ILE A 187 -17.56 -6.35 5.44
N ILE A 188 -18.63 -6.69 6.17
CA ILE A 188 -19.68 -7.63 5.75
C ILE A 188 -21.06 -6.95 5.92
N PRO A 189 -21.96 -6.99 4.91
CA PRO A 189 -21.78 -7.58 3.57
C PRO A 189 -20.70 -6.84 2.77
N PHE A 190 -20.20 -7.46 1.70
CA PHE A 190 -19.26 -6.79 0.81
C PHE A 190 -19.92 -5.52 0.25
N PRO A 191 -19.36 -4.32 0.51
CA PRO A 191 -20.06 -3.08 0.20
C PRO A 191 -20.09 -2.83 -1.31
N GLU A 192 -21.17 -2.21 -1.79
CA GLU A 192 -21.15 -1.55 -3.10
C GLU A 192 -20.26 -0.31 -3.02
N LEU A 193 -19.40 -0.12 -4.01
CA LEU A 193 -18.41 0.96 -4.04
C LEU A 193 -18.63 1.85 -5.26
N SER A 194 -18.56 3.15 -5.04
CA SER A 194 -18.42 4.15 -6.09
C SER A 194 -17.11 3.97 -6.85
N GLU A 195 -16.99 4.58 -8.04
CA GLU A 195 -15.75 4.54 -8.82
C GLU A 195 -14.57 5.17 -8.07
N LEU A 196 -14.81 6.21 -7.27
CA LEU A 196 -13.79 6.84 -6.45
C LEU A 196 -13.33 5.92 -5.31
N GLU A 197 -14.25 5.25 -4.60
CA GLU A 197 -13.90 4.30 -3.54
C GLU A 197 -13.15 3.06 -4.08
N LYS A 198 -13.47 2.62 -5.31
CA LYS A 198 -12.78 1.49 -5.97
C LYS A 198 -11.32 1.79 -6.23
N VAL A 199 -10.97 3.05 -6.47
CA VAL A 199 -9.58 3.53 -6.57
C VAL A 199 -9.10 4.18 -5.28
N GLY A 200 -9.91 4.13 -4.21
CA GLY A 200 -9.78 4.72 -2.87
C GLY A 200 -9.33 6.17 -2.85
N LEU A 201 -10.21 6.97 -3.43
CA LEU A 201 -10.25 8.43 -3.40
C LEU A 201 -11.43 8.95 -2.57
N ALA A 202 -12.15 8.06 -1.89
CA ALA A 202 -13.33 8.32 -1.07
C ALA A 202 -13.37 7.33 0.10
#